data_AF-A0A0F5QYM3-F1
#
_entry.id   AF-A0A0F5QYM3-F1
#
_cell.length_a   1.000
_cell.length_b   1.000
_cell.length_c   1.000
_cell.angle_alpha   90.00
_cell.angle_beta   90.00
_cell.angle_gamma   90.00
#
_symmetry.space_group_name_H-M   'P 1'
#
loop_
_entity.id
_entity.type
_entity.pdbx_description
1 polymer ?
#
loop_
_entity_poly.entity_id
_entity_poly.type
_entity_poly.pdbx_seq_one_letter_code
_entity_poly.pdbx_strand_id
1 'polypeptide(L)'
;MDIRTMPAGPELDSLLAIAMKVNIFLMREVSTNWGDTGIAVEEMRRRGYTIHFSIDPDHLTEVEVYRAVDVFLVKISAADGETLPLAATRAFILALRGEKEHG
;
A
#
# COMPACT_ATOMS: atom_id res chain seq x y z
N MET A 1 16.36 -3.08 -2.16
CA MET A 1 15.75 -1.80 -1.74
C MET A 1 14.58 -2.14 -0.86
N ASP A 2 14.52 -1.56 0.34
CA ASP A 2 13.48 -1.87 1.31
C ASP A 2 12.28 -0.94 1.12
N ILE A 3 11.14 -1.49 0.69
CA ILE A 3 9.90 -0.75 0.44
C ILE A 3 9.39 -0.05 1.70
N ARG A 4 9.60 -0.66 2.88
CA ARG A 4 9.08 -0.16 4.16
C ARG A 4 9.65 1.20 4.54
N THR A 5 10.81 1.55 4.01
CA THR A 5 11.51 2.80 4.30
C THR A 5 11.57 3.76 3.10
N MET A 6 11.00 3.37 1.95
CA MET A 6 11.03 4.20 0.74
C MET A 6 10.13 5.44 0.89
N PRO A 7 10.64 6.66 0.66
CA PRO A 7 9.80 7.86 0.73
C PRO A 7 8.73 7.87 -0.37
N ALA A 8 7.70 8.69 -0.18
CA ALA A 8 6.72 8.98 -1.22
C ALA A 8 7.39 9.63 -2.42
N GLY A 9 6.87 9.37 -3.62
CA GLY A 9 7.35 9.96 -4.85
C GLY A 9 7.33 9.01 -6.04
N PRO A 10 7.83 9.49 -7.20
CA PRO A 10 7.70 8.79 -8.47
C PRO A 10 8.34 7.40 -8.49
N GLU A 11 9.44 7.17 -7.77
CA GLU A 11 10.04 5.82 -7.74
C GLU A 11 9.14 4.82 -7.03
N LEU A 12 8.53 5.18 -5.90
CA LEU A 12 7.63 4.31 -5.16
C LEU A 12 6.35 4.02 -5.96
N ASP A 13 5.78 5.06 -6.58
CA ASP A 13 4.62 4.96 -7.48
C ASP A 13 4.89 4.06 -8.68
N SER A 14 6.10 4.14 -9.26
CA SER A 14 6.55 3.28 -10.35
C SER A 14 6.62 1.82 -9.92
N LEU A 15 7.13 1.56 -8.71
CA LEU A 15 7.19 0.21 -8.15
C LEU A 15 5.79 -0.37 -7.91
N LEU A 16 4.83 0.44 -7.48
CA LEU A 16 3.43 0.04 -7.38
C LEU A 16 2.86 -0.33 -8.76
N ALA A 17 3.07 0.52 -9.78
CA ALA A 17 2.61 0.24 -11.14
C ALA A 17 3.20 -1.08 -11.69
N ILE A 18 4.50 -1.32 -11.45
CA ILE A 18 5.20 -2.54 -11.85
C ILE A 18 4.62 -3.76 -11.11
N ALA A 19 4.44 -3.67 -9.78
CA ALA A 19 3.87 -4.75 -8.98
C ALA A 19 2.43 -5.07 -9.42
N MET A 20 1.67 -4.04 -9.79
CA MET A 20 0.33 -4.19 -10.34
C MET A 20 0.33 -4.64 -11.80
N LYS A 21 1.42 -4.52 -12.56
CA LYS A 21 1.44 -4.78 -14.01
C LYS A 21 0.42 -3.90 -14.76
N VAL A 22 0.32 -2.63 -14.36
CA VAL A 22 -0.55 -1.63 -15.00
C VAL A 22 0.30 -0.51 -15.60
N ASN A 23 -0.34 0.37 -16.37
CA ASN A 23 0.33 1.56 -16.89
C ASN A 23 0.76 2.49 -15.73
N ILE A 24 2.01 2.94 -15.74
CA ILE A 24 2.58 3.86 -14.73
C ILE A 24 1.77 5.15 -14.57
N PHE A 25 1.13 5.65 -15.64
CA PHE A 25 0.30 6.85 -15.58
C PHE A 25 -0.96 6.66 -14.72
N LEU A 26 -1.39 5.42 -14.46
CA LEU A 26 -2.52 5.14 -13.56
C LEU A 26 -2.14 5.18 -12.08
N MET A 27 -0.85 5.14 -11.76
CA MET A 27 -0.34 5.07 -10.38
C MET A 27 0.49 6.29 -10.00
N ARG A 28 0.46 7.34 -10.82
CA ARG A 28 1.18 8.58 -10.54
C ARG A 28 0.57 9.26 -9.31
N GLU A 29 1.40 9.71 -8.38
CA GLU A 29 1.02 10.44 -7.17
C GLU A 29 0.22 9.61 -6.15
N VAL A 30 0.16 8.29 -6.31
CA VAL A 30 -0.53 7.40 -5.36
C VAL A 30 0.07 7.48 -3.96
N SER A 31 1.39 7.64 -3.82
CA SER A 31 2.04 7.77 -2.51
C SER A 31 1.88 9.13 -1.84
N THR A 32 1.35 10.14 -2.52
CA THR A 32 1.18 11.51 -1.99
C THR A 32 -0.27 11.98 -1.97
N ASN A 33 -1.17 11.35 -2.73
CA ASN A 33 -2.54 11.80 -2.96
C ASN A 33 -3.56 10.69 -2.66
N TRP A 34 -4.55 11.02 -1.83
CA TRP A 34 -5.64 10.10 -1.48
C TRP A 34 -6.56 9.78 -2.67
N GLY A 35 -6.76 10.73 -3.59
CA GLY A 35 -7.57 10.51 -4.80
C GLY A 35 -7.03 9.36 -5.64
N ASP A 36 -5.71 9.38 -5.89
CA ASP A 36 -5.02 8.34 -6.66
C ASP A 36 -4.84 7.06 -5.83
N THR A 37 -4.67 7.17 -4.51
CA THR A 37 -4.71 5.99 -3.61
C THR A 37 -6.02 5.22 -3.74
N GLY A 38 -7.16 5.92 -3.92
CA GLY A 38 -8.45 5.28 -4.17
C GLY A 38 -8.46 4.41 -5.42
N ILE A 39 -7.78 4.83 -6.50
CA ILE A 39 -7.64 4.03 -7.72
C ILE A 39 -6.87 2.73 -7.42
N ALA A 40 -5.76 2.84 -6.69
CA ALA A 40 -4.98 1.68 -6.28
C ALA A 40 -5.77 0.71 -5.39
N VAL A 41 -6.60 1.22 -4.48
CA VAL A 41 -7.51 0.41 -3.64
C VAL A 41 -8.49 -0.39 -4.49
N GLU A 42 -9.11 0.23 -5.48
CA GLU A 42 -10.06 -0.45 -6.37
C GLU A 42 -9.37 -1.51 -7.25
N GLU A 43 -8.16 -1.24 -7.72
CA GLU A 43 -7.35 -2.24 -8.43
C GLU A 43 -6.99 -3.44 -7.55
N MET A 44 -6.62 -3.19 -6.29
CA MET A 44 -6.36 -4.26 -5.32
C MET A 44 -7.63 -5.09 -5.04
N ARG A 45 -8.77 -4.43 -4.84
CA ARG A 45 -10.07 -5.11 -4.63
C ARG A 45 -10.46 -5.98 -5.82
N ARG A 46 -10.27 -5.50 -7.06
CA ARG A 46 -10.53 -6.28 -8.28
C ARG A 46 -9.69 -7.56 -8.36
N ARG A 47 -8.52 -7.57 -7.74
CA ARG A 47 -7.60 -8.73 -7.67
C ARG A 47 -7.90 -9.68 -6.50
N GLY A 48 -8.96 -9.40 -5.73
CA GLY A 48 -9.38 -10.20 -4.59
C GLY A 48 -8.67 -9.88 -3.27
N TYR A 49 -8.06 -8.69 -3.16
CA TYR A 49 -7.53 -8.21 -1.89
C TYR A 49 -8.60 -7.44 -1.10
N THR A 50 -8.57 -7.57 0.22
CA THR A 50 -9.34 -6.72 1.15
C THR A 50 -8.37 -5.78 1.85
N ILE A 51 -8.74 -4.51 1.97
CA ILE A 51 -7.90 -3.46 2.53
C ILE A 51 -8.65 -2.81 3.70
N HIS A 52 -8.03 -2.78 4.87
CA HIS A 52 -8.52 -2.03 6.02
C HIS A 52 -7.57 -0.88 6.35
N PHE A 53 -8.17 0.26 6.68
CA PHE A 53 -7.46 1.45 7.14
C PHE A 53 -7.94 1.75 8.56
N SER A 54 -7.02 1.83 9.51
CA SER A 54 -7.28 2.25 10.89
C SER A 54 -6.42 3.46 11.23
N ILE A 55 -6.97 4.34 12.06
CA ILE A 55 -6.25 5.44 12.67
C ILE A 55 -6.35 5.20 14.17
N ASP A 56 -5.22 4.92 14.82
CA ASP A 56 -5.15 4.78 16.27
C ASP A 56 -5.17 6.19 16.92
N PRO A 57 -5.77 6.36 18.12
CA PRO A 57 -5.64 7.58 18.93
C PRO A 57 -4.20 8.08 19.12
N ASP A 58 -3.18 7.22 19.00
CA ASP A 58 -1.76 7.61 19.03
C ASP A 58 -1.26 8.22 17.70
N HIS A 59 -2.15 8.54 16.75
CA HIS A 59 -1.87 9.12 15.42
C HIS A 59 -1.14 8.18 14.44
N LEU A 60 -0.98 6.91 14.80
CA LEU A 60 -0.46 5.88 13.90
C LEU A 60 -1.56 5.44 12.95
N THR A 61 -1.28 5.58 11.66
CA THR A 61 -2.15 5.06 10.60
C THR A 61 -1.74 3.64 10.28
N GLU A 62 -2.67 2.70 10.37
CA GLU A 62 -2.43 1.31 10.02
C GLU A 62 -3.15 0.95 8.71
N VAL A 63 -2.43 0.22 7.86
CA VAL A 63 -2.98 -0.36 6.63
C VAL A 63 -2.79 -1.87 6.66
N GLU A 64 -3.89 -2.59 6.57
CA GLU A 64 -3.91 -4.04 6.55
C GLU A 64 -4.41 -4.54 5.21
N VAL A 65 -3.69 -5.48 4.60
CA VAL A 65 -4.04 -6.08 3.30
C VAL A 65 -4.19 -7.59 3.43
N TYR A 66 -5.35 -8.09 3.04
CA TYR A 66 -5.75 -9.49 3.12
C TYR A 66 -6.04 -10.05 1.73
N ARG A 67 -5.98 -11.37 1.56
CA ARG A 67 -6.46 -12.06 0.34
C ARG A 67 -7.28 -13.27 0.74
N ALA A 68 -8.42 -13.50 0.10
CA ALA A 68 -9.43 -14.48 0.53
C ALA A 68 -8.93 -15.94 0.73
N VAL A 69 -7.77 -16.29 0.19
CA VAL A 69 -7.15 -17.63 0.28
C VAL A 69 -6.02 -17.72 1.31
N ASP A 70 -5.57 -16.60 1.88
CA ASP A 70 -4.45 -16.54 2.82
C ASP A 70 -4.77 -15.58 3.99
N VAL A 71 -4.63 -16.11 5.21
CA VAL A 71 -4.58 -15.34 6.46
C VAL A 71 -3.52 -14.25 6.30
N PHE A 72 -3.93 -12.98 6.46
CA PHE A 72 -3.14 -11.77 6.66
C PHE A 72 -1.81 -11.68 5.87
N LEU A 73 -1.75 -10.84 4.83
CA LEU A 73 -0.52 -10.70 4.03
C LEU A 73 0.42 -9.64 4.59
N VAL A 74 -0.08 -8.44 4.88
CA VAL A 74 0.78 -7.31 5.26
C VAL A 74 0.05 -6.37 6.23
N LYS A 75 0.71 -6.02 7.33
CA LYS A 75 0.45 -4.82 8.14
C LYS A 75 1.51 -3.78 7.83
N ILE A 76 1.13 -2.52 7.68
CA ILE A 76 2.07 -1.41 7.79
C ILE A 76 1.47 -0.38 8.74
N SER A 77 2.24 -0.03 9.77
CA SER A 77 2.00 1.14 10.60
C SER A 77 2.83 2.29 10.04
N ALA A 78 2.16 3.36 9.63
CA ALA A 78 2.77 4.60 9.21
C ALA A 78 3.53 5.18 10.42
N ALA A 79 4.80 5.57 10.23
CA ALA A 79 5.56 6.22 11.30
C ALA A 79 4.96 7.60 11.62
N ASP A 80 5.31 8.18 12.78
CA ASP A 80 4.86 9.53 13.15
C ASP A 80 5.14 10.54 12.03
N GLY A 81 4.08 11.20 11.56
CA GLY A 81 4.12 12.19 10.47
C GLY A 81 4.05 11.60 9.05
N GLU A 82 3.95 10.28 8.91
CA GLU A 82 3.74 9.61 7.62
C GLU A 82 2.28 9.71 7.17
N THR A 83 2.06 9.88 5.87
CA THR A 83 0.72 10.02 5.30
C THR A 83 0.12 8.65 4.97
N LEU A 84 -1.21 8.56 5.08
CA LEU A 84 -1.96 7.35 4.75
C LEU A 84 -1.74 6.86 3.28
N PRO A 85 -1.68 7.74 2.25
CA PRO A 85 -1.26 7.37 0.89
C PRO A 85 0.09 6.65 0.80
N LEU A 86 1.10 7.13 1.55
CA LEU A 86 2.43 6.53 1.55
C LEU A 86 2.40 5.13 2.19
N ALA A 87 1.78 4.99 3.36
CA ALA A 87 1.63 3.70 4.03
C ALA A 87 0.86 2.70 3.16
N ALA A 88 -0.22 3.14 2.50
CA ALA A 88 -1.02 2.32 1.60
C ALA A 88 -0.21 1.82 0.40
N THR A 89 0.55 2.71 -0.25
CA THR A 89 1.38 2.38 -1.42
C THR A 89 2.39 1.29 -1.08
N ARG A 90 3.08 1.43 0.05
CA ARG A 90 4.03 0.42 0.54
C ARG A 90 3.33 -0.91 0.81
N ALA A 91 2.19 -0.89 1.51
CA ALA A 91 1.44 -2.09 1.86
C ALA A 91 0.99 -2.87 0.62
N PHE A 92 0.52 -2.16 -0.42
CA PHE A 92 0.11 -2.77 -1.68
C PHE A 92 1.28 -3.41 -2.42
N ILE A 93 2.43 -2.75 -2.49
CA ILE A 93 3.63 -3.33 -3.13
C ILE A 93 4.04 -4.62 -2.41
N LEU A 94 4.11 -4.61 -1.08
CA LEU A 94 4.50 -5.78 -0.29
C LEU A 94 3.50 -6.93 -0.47
N ALA A 95 2.20 -6.64 -0.41
CA ALA A 95 1.15 -7.63 -0.60
C ALA A 95 1.19 -8.26 -2.00
N LEU A 96 1.41 -7.44 -3.05
CA LEU A 96 1.54 -7.91 -4.43
C LEU A 96 2.81 -8.73 -4.68
N ARG A 97 3.88 -8.47 -3.92
CA ARG A 97 5.12 -9.27 -3.95
C ARG A 97 5.00 -10.59 -3.17
N GLY A 98 3.94 -10.76 -2.37
CA GLY A 98 3.77 -11.91 -1.49
C GLY A 98 4.72 -11.90 -0.29
N GLU A 99 5.25 -10.74 0.08
CA GLU A 99 6.05 -10.60 1.31
C GLU A 99 5.10 -10.67 2.51
N LYS A 100 5.03 -11.84 3.16
CA LYS A 100 4.30 -12.01 4.43
C LYS A 100 5.13 -11.45 5.58
N GLU A 101 4.51 -10.75 6.53
CA GLU A 101 5.16 -10.49 7.81
C GLU A 101 5.34 -11.81 8.57
N HIS A 102 6.59 -12.13 8.91
CA HIS A 102 6.88 -13.12 9.94
C HIS A 102 6.86 -12.41 11.29
N GLY A 103 5.76 -12.60 12.03
CA GLY A 103 5.70 -12.57 13.50
C GLY A 103 6.01 -11.25 14.19
#